data_AF-A0A133VHD7-F1
#
_entry.id   AF-A0A133VHD7-F1
#
_cell.length_a   1.000
_cell.length_b   1.000
_cell.length_c   1.000
_cell.angle_alpha   90.00
_cell.angle_beta   90.00
_cell.angle_gamma   90.00
#
_symmetry.space_group_name_H-M   'P 1'
#
loop_
_entity.id
_entity.type
_entity.pdbx_description
1 polymer ?
#
loop_
_entity_poly.entity_id
_entity_poly.type
_entity_poly.pdbx_seq_one_letter_code
_entity_poly.pdbx_strand_id
1 'polypeptide(L)'
;MPKTKLGPAKLPGEEEKSQKSSYAHFPEENGHKGGLKSWCSVEVPVSKFSFEIPGLGQSGENCGAKVATHFDGDKKALKEGRLTCKRPSCPECWRDWSRRRTFQMAVAIELEAYIRDERPFFFLFSVPPTEVSGSWDWNRVNTSLFRRGYRRGRKHRIQGGVNVFHAHRIKKKYQAKFQEMGIGSGERDVGYWIDGVREDVLDLGNWKEYVNFGPHSHGVGFGEPKGHKSELFYCRDCENRTDEIDEAGGECPKCGSCNTVPTFILRVNDKNGSPKRQDLEGVVAYCRYLLSHVGVLQNKDTFNNPTRRWGCVGRERKFKVQGGIKLLEEGIEVRKKKLKEIKKEVAQLVGMEWSEEGGLFYPGEEEDQEYNWRPIYEVQFMKKRTPPYSMRDIEFLEDLEVILSNQGMEGLEIDKIKELMPSTWVVVKLAEGGP
;
A
#
# COMPACT_ATOMS: atom_id res chain seq x y z
N MET A 1 81.44 -28.08 33.97
CA MET A 1 80.07 -27.68 34.40
C MET A 1 79.78 -26.34 33.75
N PRO A 2 78.59 -26.07 33.16
CA PRO A 2 77.26 -26.44 33.66
C PRO A 2 76.51 -27.46 32.79
N LYS A 3 75.46 -28.01 33.39
CA LYS A 3 74.64 -29.13 32.92
C LYS A 3 73.51 -28.64 32.01
N THR A 4 73.37 -29.31 30.87
CA THR A 4 72.16 -29.34 30.03
C THR A 4 70.99 -29.96 30.80
N LYS A 5 69.80 -29.39 30.67
CA LYS A 5 68.53 -30.04 31.02
C LYS A 5 67.60 -30.01 29.81
N LEU A 6 67.29 -31.21 29.34
CA LEU A 6 66.20 -31.57 28.44
C LEU A 6 64.85 -31.34 29.14
N GLY A 7 63.82 -30.99 28.36
CA GLY A 7 62.50 -30.54 28.82
C GLY A 7 61.57 -31.63 29.38
N PRO A 8 60.24 -31.37 29.39
CA PRO A 8 59.39 -32.36 28.73
C PRO A 8 58.26 -31.77 27.86
N ALA A 9 58.04 -32.50 26.75
CA ALA A 9 56.80 -32.84 26.05
C ALA A 9 55.60 -31.86 26.07
N LYS A 10 55.25 -31.34 24.88
CA LYS A 10 53.92 -30.85 24.56
C LYS A 10 52.96 -32.02 24.30
N LEU A 11 51.81 -32.02 24.95
CA LEU A 11 50.66 -32.86 24.61
C LEU A 11 49.95 -32.29 23.36
N PRO A 12 49.35 -33.14 22.51
CA PRO A 12 48.53 -32.71 21.39
C PRO A 12 47.07 -32.54 21.83
N GLY A 13 46.41 -31.52 21.29
CA GLY A 13 44.95 -31.42 21.33
C GLY A 13 44.46 -30.20 22.06
N GLU A 14 44.17 -29.16 21.29
CA GLU A 14 42.86 -28.50 21.32
C GLU A 14 42.75 -27.72 20.01
N GLU A 15 42.03 -28.31 19.05
CA GLU A 15 41.59 -27.63 17.85
C GLU A 15 40.63 -26.52 18.27
N GLU A 16 41.11 -25.27 18.24
CA GLU A 16 40.25 -24.10 18.18
C GLU A 16 39.40 -24.18 16.91
N LYS A 17 38.19 -24.73 17.06
CA LYS A 17 37.13 -24.59 16.07
C LYS A 17 36.79 -23.11 15.97
N SER A 18 37.44 -22.42 15.03
CA SER A 18 37.01 -21.11 14.58
C SER A 18 35.54 -21.23 14.15
N GLN A 19 34.63 -20.68 14.93
CA GLN A 19 33.27 -20.40 14.47
C GLN A 19 33.37 -19.33 13.40
N LYS A 20 33.59 -19.78 12.16
CA LYS A 20 33.30 -19.00 10.96
C LYS A 20 31.79 -18.76 10.98
N SER A 21 31.43 -17.56 11.44
CA SER A 21 30.12 -16.96 11.23
C SER A 21 29.79 -17.08 9.74
N SER A 22 28.89 -18.01 9.42
CA SER A 22 28.33 -18.20 8.10
C SER A 22 27.33 -17.07 7.82
N TYR A 23 27.83 -15.85 7.65
CA TYR A 23 27.13 -14.89 6.81
C TYR A 23 27.09 -15.49 5.42
N ALA A 24 25.90 -15.90 5.00
CA ALA A 24 25.62 -16.35 3.65
C ALA A 24 26.27 -15.36 2.66
N HIS A 25 27.25 -15.85 1.90
CA HIS A 25 27.61 -15.25 0.63
C HIS A 25 26.36 -15.27 -0.24
N PHE A 26 25.62 -14.16 -0.26
CA PHE A 26 24.57 -13.96 -1.24
C PHE A 26 25.26 -13.72 -2.59
N PRO A 27 24.88 -14.45 -3.65
CA PRO A 27 25.50 -14.30 -4.95
C PRO A 27 25.36 -12.86 -5.41
N GLU A 28 26.48 -12.27 -5.83
CA GLU A 28 26.49 -11.04 -6.61
C GLU A 28 25.49 -11.17 -7.77
N GLU A 29 24.77 -10.09 -8.03
CA GLU A 29 23.70 -9.98 -9.02
C GLU A 29 24.24 -10.23 -10.45
N ASN A 30 24.47 -11.49 -10.80
CA ASN A 30 24.69 -11.90 -12.16
C ASN A 30 23.33 -12.08 -12.85
N GLY A 31 22.98 -11.08 -13.65
CA GLY A 31 22.35 -11.34 -14.95
C GLY A 31 20.89 -11.80 -14.96
N HIS A 32 19.97 -11.06 -14.36
CA HIS A 32 18.59 -11.09 -14.83
C HIS A 32 18.05 -9.68 -15.07
N LYS A 33 18.08 -9.27 -16.34
CA LYS A 33 17.32 -8.17 -16.97
C LYS A 33 15.80 -8.46 -16.95
N GLY A 34 15.29 -8.92 -15.81
CA GLY A 34 13.89 -9.25 -15.57
C GLY A 34 13.17 -8.08 -14.89
N GLY A 35 12.94 -7.01 -15.64
CA GLY A 35 11.75 -6.18 -15.49
C GLY A 35 11.55 -5.43 -14.17
N LEU A 36 12.48 -4.57 -13.76
CA LEU A 36 12.07 -3.20 -13.45
C LEU A 36 11.56 -2.62 -14.78
N LYS A 37 10.33 -2.98 -15.20
CA LYS A 37 9.66 -2.22 -16.25
C LYS A 37 9.70 -0.78 -15.75
N SER A 38 10.46 0.06 -16.46
CA SER A 38 10.70 1.45 -16.11
C SER A 38 9.34 2.09 -15.89
N TRP A 39 8.96 2.27 -14.62
CA TRP A 39 7.81 3.07 -14.25
C TRP A 39 8.15 4.48 -14.71
N CYS A 40 7.67 4.84 -15.90
CA CYS A 40 7.96 6.06 -16.62
C CYS A 40 9.46 6.24 -16.95
N SER A 41 9.85 5.84 -18.17
CA SER A 41 11.00 6.45 -18.87
C SER A 41 10.72 7.89 -19.30
N VAL A 42 9.52 8.41 -19.02
CA VAL A 42 9.15 9.79 -19.29
C VAL A 42 9.56 10.62 -18.07
N GLU A 43 10.47 11.56 -18.30
CA GLU A 43 10.88 12.64 -17.40
C GLU A 43 9.69 13.59 -17.15
N VAL A 44 8.63 13.10 -16.52
CA VAL A 44 7.50 13.94 -16.12
C VAL A 44 7.90 14.63 -14.83
N PRO A 45 7.96 15.98 -14.80
CA PRO A 45 8.19 16.70 -13.57
C PRO A 45 7.12 16.34 -12.54
N VAL A 46 7.54 15.96 -11.34
CA VAL A 46 6.68 15.80 -10.18
C VAL A 46 6.84 17.00 -9.27
N SER A 47 5.71 17.61 -8.94
CA SER A 47 5.61 18.74 -8.04
C SER A 47 4.44 18.50 -7.08
N LYS A 48 4.24 19.45 -6.16
CA LYS A 48 3.05 19.48 -5.30
C LYS A 48 1.74 19.37 -6.09
N PHE A 49 1.68 19.93 -7.30
CA PHE A 49 0.49 19.96 -8.15
C PHE A 49 0.28 18.68 -8.96
N SER A 50 1.28 17.80 -9.04
CA SER A 50 1.17 16.53 -9.75
C SER A 50 0.31 15.49 -9.02
N PHE A 51 -0.04 15.76 -7.76
CA PHE A 51 -0.73 14.83 -6.87
C PHE A 51 -1.95 15.48 -6.23
N GLU A 52 -3.00 14.68 -6.07
CA GLU A 52 -4.12 14.94 -5.17
C GLU A 52 -4.03 14.05 -3.93
N ILE A 53 -4.66 14.46 -2.83
CA ILE A 53 -4.96 13.54 -1.73
C ILE A 53 -6.26 12.78 -2.01
N PRO A 54 -6.42 11.55 -1.51
CA PRO A 54 -7.59 10.73 -1.84
C PRO A 54 -8.88 11.47 -1.53
N GLY A 55 -9.90 11.36 -2.38
CA GLY A 55 -11.19 12.00 -2.18
C GLY A 55 -11.26 13.52 -2.44
N LEU A 56 -10.16 14.19 -2.77
CA LEU A 56 -10.17 15.62 -3.14
C LEU A 56 -10.00 15.85 -4.66
N GLY A 57 -10.14 14.80 -5.47
CA GLY A 57 -10.16 14.90 -6.92
C GLY A 57 -11.57 14.86 -7.49
N GLN A 58 -11.67 14.50 -8.77
CA GLN A 58 -12.96 14.37 -9.44
C GLN A 58 -13.51 12.94 -9.33
N SER A 59 -14.83 12.85 -9.22
CA SER A 59 -15.57 11.60 -9.41
C SER A 59 -15.36 11.05 -10.82
N GLY A 60 -15.33 9.72 -10.94
CA GLY A 60 -15.33 9.10 -12.26
C GLY A 60 -16.64 9.33 -13.00
N GLU A 61 -16.59 9.23 -14.33
CA GLU A 61 -17.79 9.31 -15.17
C GLU A 61 -18.83 8.29 -14.69
N ASN A 62 -20.06 8.74 -14.41
CA ASN A 62 -21.16 7.94 -13.88
C ASN A 62 -20.99 7.42 -12.45
N CYS A 63 -19.94 7.82 -11.70
CA CYS A 63 -19.84 7.48 -10.29
C CYS A 63 -21.01 8.09 -9.51
N GLY A 64 -21.65 7.30 -8.64
CA GLY A 64 -22.85 7.69 -7.91
C GLY A 64 -24.15 7.53 -8.69
N ALA A 65 -24.09 7.29 -10.01
CA ALA A 65 -25.29 7.03 -10.81
C ALA A 65 -25.98 5.75 -10.33
N LYS A 66 -27.32 5.80 -10.28
CA LYS A 66 -28.14 4.64 -9.92
C LYS A 66 -28.13 3.62 -11.05
N VAL A 67 -28.00 2.35 -10.69
CA VAL A 67 -28.08 1.22 -11.62
C VAL A 67 -28.87 0.08 -10.98
N ALA A 68 -29.52 -0.72 -11.81
CA ALA A 68 -30.04 -2.00 -11.37
C ALA A 68 -28.85 -2.94 -11.10
N THR A 69 -28.76 -3.47 -9.89
CA THR A 69 -27.68 -4.40 -9.52
C THR A 69 -28.16 -5.85 -9.49
N HIS A 70 -29.40 -6.09 -9.08
CA HIS A 70 -30.01 -7.41 -8.95
C HIS A 70 -31.50 -7.31 -9.27
N PHE A 71 -32.11 -8.44 -9.62
CA PHE A 71 -33.55 -8.61 -9.68
C PHE A 71 -34.00 -9.40 -8.44
N ASP A 72 -35.23 -9.19 -7.99
CA ASP A 72 -35.84 -10.04 -6.98
C ASP A 72 -36.11 -11.45 -7.54
N GLY A 73 -36.45 -12.41 -6.67
CA GLY A 73 -36.67 -13.80 -7.08
C GLY A 73 -37.74 -13.95 -8.16
N ASP A 74 -38.79 -13.12 -8.08
CA ASP A 74 -39.91 -13.11 -9.04
C ASP A 74 -39.67 -12.23 -10.27
N LYS A 75 -38.54 -11.51 -10.34
CA LYS A 75 -38.19 -10.56 -11.40
C LYS A 75 -39.27 -9.50 -11.62
N LYS A 76 -39.92 -9.03 -10.56
CA LYS A 76 -40.90 -7.93 -10.58
C LYS A 76 -40.32 -6.64 -10.04
N ALA A 77 -39.22 -6.72 -9.30
CA ALA A 77 -38.50 -5.59 -8.76
C ALA A 77 -37.00 -5.68 -9.07
N LEU A 78 -36.35 -4.53 -9.10
CA LEU A 78 -34.90 -4.44 -9.19
C LEU A 78 -34.32 -3.73 -7.96
N LYS A 79 -33.14 -4.18 -7.55
CA LYS A 79 -32.35 -3.58 -6.48
C LYS A 79 -31.54 -2.43 -7.06
N GLU A 80 -31.90 -1.20 -6.69
CA GLU A 80 -31.08 -0.03 -7.00
C GLU A 80 -29.75 -0.09 -6.23
N GLY A 81 -28.64 -0.02 -6.95
CA GLY A 81 -27.32 0.27 -6.40
C GLY A 81 -26.76 1.56 -7.00
N ARG A 82 -25.60 1.98 -6.50
CA ARG A 82 -24.84 3.10 -7.07
C ARG A 82 -23.59 2.57 -7.74
N LEU A 83 -23.29 3.08 -8.93
CA LEU A 83 -22.00 2.82 -9.57
C LEU A 83 -20.88 3.43 -8.74
N THR A 84 -19.86 2.64 -8.43
CA THR A 84 -18.65 3.11 -7.78
C THR A 84 -17.52 3.11 -8.80
N CYS A 85 -16.86 4.24 -9.00
CA CYS A 85 -15.68 4.27 -9.87
C CYS A 85 -14.43 3.67 -9.19
N LYS A 86 -14.49 3.41 -7.87
CA LYS A 86 -13.42 2.83 -7.04
C LYS A 86 -12.08 3.58 -7.13
N ARG A 87 -12.10 4.82 -7.62
CA ARG A 87 -10.91 5.66 -7.77
C ARG A 87 -10.53 6.27 -6.41
N PRO A 88 -9.24 6.31 -6.05
CA PRO A 88 -8.79 6.97 -4.84
C PRO A 88 -9.07 8.47 -4.85
N SER A 89 -9.11 9.11 -6.02
CA SER A 89 -9.40 10.55 -6.16
C SER A 89 -10.86 10.90 -5.93
N CYS A 90 -11.78 9.94 -6.07
CA CYS A 90 -13.22 10.18 -6.06
C CYS A 90 -13.71 10.52 -4.63
N PRO A 91 -14.40 11.65 -4.43
CA PRO A 91 -14.96 12.04 -3.13
C PRO A 91 -15.89 10.98 -2.50
N GLU A 92 -16.62 10.24 -3.34
CA GLU A 92 -17.56 9.21 -2.89
C GLU A 92 -16.87 7.85 -2.65
N CYS A 93 -15.85 7.49 -3.43
CA CYS A 93 -15.27 6.14 -3.40
C CYS A 93 -13.99 6.00 -2.58
N TRP A 94 -13.32 7.09 -2.20
CA TRP A 94 -11.99 6.99 -1.59
C TRP A 94 -11.98 6.27 -0.24
N ARG A 95 -13.05 6.38 0.56
CA ARG A 95 -13.15 5.69 1.86
C ARG A 95 -13.19 4.17 1.67
N ASP A 96 -14.03 3.70 0.74
CA ASP A 96 -14.09 2.27 0.39
C ASP A 96 -12.77 1.78 -0.19
N TRP A 97 -12.21 2.53 -1.13
CA TRP A 97 -10.89 2.25 -1.69
C TRP A 97 -9.82 2.13 -0.59
N SER A 98 -9.79 3.07 0.36
CA SER A 98 -8.81 3.08 1.46
C SER A 98 -9.01 1.90 2.42
N ARG A 99 -10.25 1.54 2.76
CA ARG A 99 -10.54 0.36 3.60
C ARG A 99 -10.12 -0.94 2.93
N ARG A 100 -10.53 -1.16 1.67
CA ARG A 100 -10.14 -2.35 0.90
C ARG A 100 -8.63 -2.43 0.71
N ARG A 101 -7.96 -1.29 0.50
CA ARG A 101 -6.50 -1.27 0.37
C ARG A 101 -5.78 -1.50 1.69
N THR A 102 -6.29 -0.94 2.78
CA THR A 102 -5.85 -1.25 4.15
C THR A 102 -5.94 -2.75 4.40
N PHE A 103 -7.09 -3.36 4.11
CA PHE A 103 -7.31 -4.80 4.26
C PHE A 103 -6.23 -5.61 3.51
N GLN A 104 -6.03 -5.30 2.23
CA GLN A 104 -5.03 -6.00 1.40
C GLN A 104 -3.60 -5.85 1.95
N MET A 105 -3.24 -4.65 2.41
CA MET A 105 -1.91 -4.38 2.96
C MET A 105 -1.71 -5.09 4.30
N ALA A 106 -2.65 -4.96 5.24
CA ALA A 106 -2.57 -5.54 6.56
C ALA A 106 -2.56 -7.07 6.50
N VAL A 107 -3.43 -7.70 5.69
CA VAL A 107 -3.38 -9.16 5.49
C VAL A 107 -2.02 -9.62 4.98
N ALA A 108 -1.42 -8.89 4.02
CA ALA A 108 -0.10 -9.26 3.50
C ALA A 108 1.01 -9.08 4.54
N ILE A 109 0.97 -8.02 5.35
CA ILE A 109 1.92 -7.78 6.44
C ILE A 109 1.79 -8.84 7.53
N GLU A 110 0.57 -9.15 7.95
CA GLU A 110 0.29 -10.13 9.01
C GLU A 110 0.62 -11.56 8.60
N LEU A 111 0.36 -11.92 7.34
CA LEU A 111 0.78 -13.20 6.82
C LEU A 111 2.31 -13.34 6.84
N GLU A 112 3.03 -12.28 6.46
CA GLU A 112 4.51 -12.26 6.53
C GLU A 112 4.98 -12.33 7.99
N ALA A 113 4.32 -11.63 8.91
CA ALA A 113 4.62 -11.69 10.35
C ALA A 113 4.47 -13.11 10.90
N TYR A 114 3.39 -13.80 10.53
CA TYR A 114 3.15 -15.19 10.88
C TYR A 114 4.21 -16.13 10.29
N ILE A 115 4.57 -15.96 9.01
CA ILE A 115 5.58 -16.80 8.35
C ILE A 115 6.96 -16.64 8.98
N ARG A 116 7.29 -15.42 9.42
CA ARG A 116 8.59 -15.08 10.03
C ARG A 116 8.66 -15.34 11.53
N ASP A 117 7.52 -15.57 12.16
CA ASP A 117 7.38 -15.51 13.62
C ASP A 117 7.96 -14.20 14.19
N GLU A 118 7.66 -13.08 13.52
CA GLU A 118 8.24 -11.78 13.83
C GLU A 118 7.23 -10.66 13.62
N ARG A 119 7.01 -9.82 14.65
CA ARG A 119 6.14 -8.65 14.52
C ARG A 119 6.81 -7.53 13.70
N PRO A 120 6.07 -6.83 12.84
CA PRO A 120 6.62 -5.73 12.07
C PRO A 120 6.89 -4.50 12.95
N PHE A 121 7.65 -3.55 12.41
CA PHE A 121 7.82 -2.20 12.96
C PHE A 121 7.64 -1.15 11.86
N PHE A 122 7.38 0.08 12.27
CA PHE A 122 7.22 1.20 11.35
C PHE A 122 8.53 1.97 11.18
N PHE A 123 8.80 2.39 9.94
CA PHE A 123 9.92 3.24 9.62
C PHE A 123 9.53 4.26 8.55
N LEU A 124 10.38 5.25 8.34
CA LEU A 124 10.23 6.28 7.32
C LEU A 124 11.56 6.57 6.66
N PHE A 125 11.51 6.75 5.35
CA PHE A 125 12.57 7.28 4.51
C PHE A 125 12.20 8.69 4.03
N SER A 126 13.13 9.63 4.05
CA SER A 126 12.93 10.93 3.41
C SER A 126 14.22 11.46 2.83
N VAL A 127 14.07 12.28 1.79
CA VAL A 127 15.10 13.22 1.40
C VAL A 127 15.02 14.48 2.27
N PRO A 128 16.13 15.18 2.52
CA PRO A 128 16.10 16.45 3.22
C PRO A 128 15.35 17.51 2.38
N PRO A 129 14.62 18.45 3.02
CA PRO A 129 13.92 19.50 2.29
C PRO A 129 14.82 20.33 1.35
N THR A 130 16.11 20.46 1.68
CA THR A 130 17.11 21.17 0.86
C THR A 130 17.37 20.50 -0.49
N GLU A 131 17.31 19.16 -0.58
CA GLU A 131 17.41 18.40 -1.84
C GLU A 131 16.11 18.40 -2.65
N VAL A 132 15.01 18.87 -2.06
CA VAL A 132 13.70 19.00 -2.71
C VAL A 132 13.59 20.32 -3.48
N SER A 133 14.61 21.18 -3.43
CA SER A 133 14.67 22.40 -4.25
C SER A 133 14.92 22.06 -5.73
N GLY A 134 14.11 22.65 -6.63
CA GLY A 134 14.21 22.46 -8.08
C GLY A 134 13.22 21.45 -8.69
N SER A 135 13.39 21.14 -9.97
CA SER A 135 12.53 20.18 -10.68
C SER A 135 12.80 18.76 -10.22
N TRP A 136 11.84 18.17 -9.51
CA TRP A 136 11.81 16.74 -9.23
C TRP A 136 11.10 16.01 -10.37
N ASP A 137 11.48 14.76 -10.61
CA ASP A 137 10.82 13.83 -11.52
C ASP A 137 10.72 12.44 -10.86
N TRP A 138 10.05 11.49 -11.53
CA TRP A 138 9.96 10.13 -11.03
C TRP A 138 11.31 9.41 -10.96
N ASN A 139 12.29 9.80 -11.79
CA ASN A 139 13.64 9.25 -11.73
C ASN A 139 14.34 9.62 -10.41
N ARG A 140 14.24 10.87 -9.97
CA ARG A 140 14.71 11.34 -8.67
C ARG A 140 13.95 10.68 -7.53
N VAL A 141 12.62 10.53 -7.61
CA VAL A 141 11.88 9.75 -6.60
C VAL A 141 12.42 8.31 -6.50
N ASN A 142 12.66 7.65 -7.62
CA ASN A 142 13.17 6.27 -7.64
C ASN A 142 14.60 6.16 -7.11
N THR A 143 15.49 7.05 -7.53
CA THR A 143 16.92 7.00 -7.20
C THR A 143 17.20 7.60 -5.82
N SER A 144 16.74 8.83 -5.59
CA SER A 144 17.02 9.64 -4.39
C SER A 144 16.17 9.25 -3.19
N LEU A 145 14.93 8.77 -3.36
CA LEU A 145 14.11 8.30 -2.24
C LEU A 145 14.18 6.78 -2.08
N PHE A 146 13.71 6.02 -3.07
CA PHE A 146 13.57 4.57 -2.91
C PHE A 146 14.89 3.81 -2.91
N ARG A 147 15.75 3.97 -3.91
CA ARG A 147 17.00 3.21 -4.00
C ARG A 147 17.94 3.52 -2.83
N ARG A 148 18.07 4.81 -2.45
CA ARG A 148 18.81 5.21 -1.25
C ARG A 148 18.18 4.64 0.02
N GLY A 149 16.86 4.72 0.18
CA GLY A 149 16.14 4.15 1.32
C GLY A 149 16.32 2.66 1.48
N TYR A 150 16.16 1.90 0.40
CA TYR A 150 16.34 0.45 0.40
C TYR A 150 17.78 0.04 0.71
N ARG A 151 18.77 0.76 0.16
CA ARG A 151 20.18 0.54 0.50
C ARG A 151 20.45 0.79 1.99
N ARG A 152 19.93 1.90 2.54
CA ARG A 152 20.14 2.26 3.94
C ARG A 152 19.38 1.36 4.90
N GLY A 153 18.12 1.05 4.62
CA GLY A 153 17.35 0.12 5.42
C GLY A 153 18.02 -1.27 5.50
N ARG A 154 18.56 -1.79 4.39
CA ARG A 154 19.37 -3.03 4.42
C ARG A 154 20.61 -2.91 5.32
N LYS A 155 21.36 -1.82 5.23
CA LYS A 155 22.53 -1.55 6.11
C LYS A 155 22.13 -1.54 7.59
N HIS A 156 20.90 -1.11 7.87
CA HIS A 156 20.29 -1.11 9.19
C HIS A 156 19.44 -2.35 9.48
N ARG A 157 19.70 -3.48 8.81
CA ARG A 157 19.06 -4.79 9.08
C ARG A 157 17.53 -4.79 8.92
N ILE A 158 16.96 -3.83 8.20
CA ILE A 158 15.56 -3.88 7.75
C ILE A 158 15.50 -4.83 6.53
N GLN A 159 14.81 -5.95 6.68
CA GLN A 159 14.85 -7.07 5.73
C GLN A 159 13.85 -6.95 4.57
N GLY A 160 12.90 -6.03 4.66
CA GLY A 160 11.85 -5.85 3.68
C GLY A 160 10.55 -5.42 4.33
N GLY A 161 9.52 -5.24 3.52
CA GLY A 161 8.27 -4.64 3.98
C GLY A 161 7.36 -4.12 2.88
N VAL A 162 6.39 -3.32 3.30
CA VAL A 162 5.56 -2.49 2.43
C VAL A 162 5.96 -1.03 2.64
N ASN A 163 6.16 -0.30 1.55
CA ASN A 163 6.41 1.13 1.55
C ASN A 163 5.23 1.87 0.90
N VAL A 164 4.84 3.01 1.44
CA VAL A 164 3.81 3.89 0.89
C VAL A 164 4.45 5.25 0.65
N PHE A 165 4.31 5.75 -0.59
CA PHE A 165 4.87 7.03 -1.00
C PHE A 165 3.96 8.19 -0.66
N HIS A 166 4.51 9.24 -0.07
CA HIS A 166 3.81 10.47 0.24
C HIS A 166 4.55 11.65 -0.38
N ALA A 167 3.86 12.39 -1.24
CA ALA A 167 4.44 13.53 -1.94
C ALA A 167 4.54 14.79 -1.06
N HIS A 168 3.73 14.89 -0.01
CA HIS A 168 3.47 16.14 0.69
C HIS A 168 3.77 16.03 2.18
N ARG A 169 4.25 17.12 2.77
CA ARG A 169 4.38 17.28 4.22
C ARG A 169 3.55 18.47 4.66
N ILE A 170 2.85 18.36 5.78
CA ILE A 170 2.14 19.50 6.39
C ILE A 170 3.18 20.53 6.85
N LYS A 171 2.94 21.82 6.56
CA LYS A 171 3.83 22.90 6.99
C LYS A 171 3.83 22.95 8.53
N LYS A 172 5.02 23.05 9.14
CA LYS A 172 5.18 23.08 10.61
C LYS A 172 4.27 24.09 11.31
N LYS A 173 4.10 25.29 10.71
CA LYS A 173 3.21 26.34 11.24
C LYS A 173 1.74 25.90 11.38
N TYR A 174 1.27 24.97 10.56
CA TYR A 174 -0.09 24.45 10.65
C TYR A 174 -0.18 23.22 11.55
N GLN A 175 0.87 22.41 11.63
CA GLN A 175 0.94 21.35 12.65
C GLN A 175 0.82 21.92 14.07
N ALA A 176 1.52 23.04 14.35
CA ALA A 176 1.42 23.73 15.64
C ALA A 176 -0.02 24.20 15.92
N LYS A 177 -0.68 24.84 14.95
CA LYS A 177 -2.08 25.26 15.08
C LYS A 177 -3.03 24.08 15.29
N PHE A 178 -2.82 22.97 14.57
CA PHE A 178 -3.62 21.76 14.77
C PHE A 178 -3.47 21.22 16.19
N GLN A 179 -2.24 21.18 16.72
CA GLN A 179 -1.99 20.77 18.11
C GLN A 179 -2.67 21.70 19.12
N GLU A 180 -2.63 23.02 18.90
CA GLU A 180 -3.35 24.00 19.73
C GLU A 180 -4.87 23.76 19.73
N MET A 181 -5.41 23.26 18.62
CA MET A 181 -6.83 22.89 18.48
C MET A 181 -7.16 21.48 18.97
N GLY A 182 -6.19 20.74 19.51
CA GLY A 182 -6.37 19.34 19.90
C GLY A 182 -6.48 18.34 18.74
N ILE A 183 -6.18 18.77 17.51
CA ILE A 183 -6.12 17.92 16.33
C ILE A 183 -4.77 17.21 16.31
N GLY A 184 -4.78 15.88 16.20
CA GLY A 184 -3.56 15.06 16.18
C GLY A 184 -2.89 14.88 17.55
N SER A 185 -3.50 15.32 18.64
CA SER A 185 -2.97 15.19 20.01
C SER A 185 -3.48 13.95 20.75
N GLY A 186 -3.65 12.81 20.07
CA GLY A 186 -4.10 11.54 20.66
C GLY A 186 -3.24 10.35 20.21
N GLU A 187 -3.43 9.19 20.82
CA GLU A 187 -2.71 7.95 20.45
C GLU A 187 -2.91 7.55 18.98
N ARG A 188 -3.95 8.08 18.34
CA ARG A 188 -4.25 7.90 16.93
C ARG A 188 -3.82 9.17 16.18
N ASP A 189 -2.57 9.21 15.76
CA ASP A 189 -1.90 10.28 14.97
C ASP A 189 -2.49 10.47 13.54
N VAL A 190 -3.75 10.08 13.35
CA VAL A 190 -4.51 10.14 12.08
C VAL A 190 -5.12 11.52 11.82
N GLY A 191 -5.20 12.35 12.85
CA GLY A 191 -6.07 13.53 12.87
C GLY A 191 -5.63 14.66 11.94
N TYR A 192 -4.32 14.89 11.73
CA TYR A 192 -3.92 16.07 10.95
C TYR A 192 -4.44 16.06 9.51
N TRP A 193 -4.44 14.90 8.84
CA TRP A 193 -4.85 14.82 7.44
C TRP A 193 -6.36 14.75 7.25
N ILE A 194 -7.05 14.00 8.12
CA ILE A 194 -8.50 13.84 8.05
C ILE A 194 -9.15 15.05 8.69
N ASP A 195 -8.90 15.29 9.97
CA ASP A 195 -9.61 16.31 10.76
C ASP A 195 -9.02 17.72 10.59
N GLY A 196 -7.80 17.87 10.08
CA GLY A 196 -7.16 19.17 9.86
C GLY A 196 -7.18 19.63 8.40
N VAL A 197 -6.43 18.95 7.54
CA VAL A 197 -6.21 19.37 6.14
C VAL A 197 -7.46 19.18 5.27
N ARG A 198 -8.18 18.06 5.42
CA ARG A 198 -9.33 17.74 4.58
C ARG A 198 -10.57 18.54 4.96
N GLU A 199 -10.83 18.71 6.25
CA GLU A 199 -11.94 19.53 6.76
C GLU A 199 -11.66 21.05 6.66
N ASP A 200 -10.51 21.45 6.11
CA ASP A 200 -10.11 22.85 5.92
C ASP A 200 -10.31 23.72 7.17
N VAL A 201 -9.92 23.20 8.35
CA VAL A 201 -10.25 23.82 9.66
C VAL A 201 -9.63 25.20 9.91
N LEU A 202 -8.77 25.67 9.01
CA LEU A 202 -8.16 27.00 9.05
C LEU A 202 -8.67 27.91 7.91
N ASP A 203 -9.68 27.46 7.16
CA ASP A 203 -10.34 28.19 6.07
C ASP A 203 -9.33 28.74 5.04
N LEU A 204 -8.42 27.87 4.59
CA LEU A 204 -7.42 28.25 3.56
C LEU A 204 -7.98 28.07 2.14
N GLY A 205 -9.17 27.45 2.00
CA GLY A 205 -9.87 27.21 0.74
C GLY A 205 -9.23 26.15 -0.15
N ASN A 206 -8.06 25.65 0.21
CA ASN A 206 -7.33 24.67 -0.57
C ASN A 206 -6.36 23.86 0.31
N TRP A 207 -6.52 22.53 0.31
CA TRP A 207 -5.65 21.60 1.03
C TRP A 207 -4.16 21.78 0.67
N LYS A 208 -3.88 22.22 -0.57
CA LYS A 208 -2.52 22.50 -1.02
C LYS A 208 -1.89 23.58 -0.15
N GLU A 209 -2.63 24.59 0.32
CA GLU A 209 -2.04 25.63 1.17
C GLU A 209 -1.43 25.09 2.46
N TYR A 210 -1.95 23.98 2.99
CA TYR A 210 -1.44 23.31 4.20
C TYR A 210 -0.08 22.64 4.03
N VAL A 211 0.35 22.36 2.80
CA VAL A 211 1.45 21.43 2.55
C VAL A 211 2.58 22.03 1.71
N ASN A 212 3.77 21.46 1.88
CA ASN A 212 4.91 21.59 0.98
C ASN A 212 5.13 20.29 0.22
N PHE A 213 5.69 20.38 -0.99
CA PHE A 213 6.25 19.20 -1.64
C PHE A 213 7.44 18.70 -0.81
N GLY A 214 7.39 17.45 -0.38
CA GLY A 214 8.35 16.87 0.55
C GLY A 214 8.30 15.35 0.45
N PRO A 215 8.74 14.79 -0.69
CA PRO A 215 8.58 13.37 -1.00
C PRO A 215 9.26 12.51 0.04
N HIS A 216 8.50 11.59 0.62
CA HIS A 216 8.96 10.65 1.61
C HIS A 216 8.22 9.33 1.46
N SER A 217 8.70 8.31 2.16
CA SER A 217 8.08 6.98 2.15
C SER A 217 7.96 6.49 3.57
N HIS A 218 6.74 6.20 3.98
CA HIS A 218 6.49 5.42 5.19
C HIS A 218 6.59 3.94 4.85
N GLY A 219 7.04 3.13 5.79
CA GLY A 219 7.10 1.70 5.59
C GLY A 219 6.80 0.88 6.84
N VAL A 220 6.41 -0.36 6.60
CA VAL A 220 6.21 -1.41 7.59
C VAL A 220 7.18 -2.52 7.26
N GLY A 221 8.10 -2.86 8.16
CA GLY A 221 9.16 -3.82 7.88
C GLY A 221 9.49 -4.76 9.01
N PHE A 222 10.43 -5.65 8.70
CA PHE A 222 10.88 -6.78 9.54
C PHE A 222 12.40 -6.78 9.69
N GLY A 223 12.91 -7.61 10.60
CA GLY A 223 14.32 -7.71 10.97
C GLY A 223 14.64 -7.08 12.31
N GLU A 224 15.92 -6.99 12.62
CA GLU A 224 16.45 -6.41 13.86
C GLU A 224 17.11 -5.06 13.57
N PRO A 225 16.32 -4.01 13.32
CA PRO A 225 16.83 -2.68 13.08
C PRO A 225 17.76 -2.26 14.21
N LYS A 226 18.98 -1.81 13.85
CA LYS A 226 19.88 -1.22 14.83
C LYS A 226 19.24 0.04 15.37
N GLY A 227 19.10 0.14 16.69
CA GLY A 227 18.71 1.38 17.35
C GLY A 227 19.61 2.53 16.90
N HIS A 228 19.01 3.62 16.46
CA HIS A 228 19.71 4.86 16.15
C HIS A 228 18.84 6.00 16.63
N LYS A 229 19.43 6.94 17.39
CA LYS A 229 18.76 8.19 17.72
C LYS A 229 18.33 8.86 16.41
N SER A 230 17.13 9.43 16.45
CA SER A 230 16.14 9.64 15.38
C SER A 230 16.53 10.41 14.13
N GLU A 231 17.79 10.77 13.90
CA GLU A 231 18.25 11.47 12.70
C GLU A 231 19.66 11.03 12.31
N LEU A 232 19.78 10.03 11.43
CA LEU A 232 21.09 9.71 10.87
C LEU A 232 21.44 10.73 9.77
N PHE A 233 22.36 11.64 10.10
CA PHE A 233 23.01 12.53 9.16
C PHE A 233 24.04 11.73 8.35
N TYR A 234 24.00 11.88 7.02
CA TYR A 234 24.96 11.24 6.12
C TYR A 234 25.63 12.30 5.27
N CYS A 235 26.96 12.39 5.34
CA CYS A 235 27.76 13.25 4.47
C CYS A 235 27.79 12.70 3.02
N ARG A 236 27.65 13.59 2.03
CA ARG A 236 27.65 13.26 0.59
C ARG A 236 29.01 12.76 0.09
N ASP A 237 30.10 13.30 0.62
CA ASP A 237 31.46 13.03 0.13
C ASP A 237 32.15 11.88 0.88
N CYS A 238 31.59 11.48 2.02
CA CYS A 238 32.11 10.40 2.86
C CYS A 238 31.17 9.18 2.83
N GLU A 239 30.91 8.58 1.66
CA GLU A 239 30.03 7.39 1.52
C GLU A 239 30.38 6.22 2.50
N ASN A 240 31.54 6.29 3.15
CA ASN A 240 31.94 5.47 4.28
C ASN A 240 31.62 6.12 5.65
N ARG A 241 30.64 5.51 6.34
CA ARG A 241 30.26 5.59 7.77
C ARG A 241 30.82 6.78 8.57
N THR A 242 29.92 7.61 9.03
CA THR A 242 29.97 8.16 10.39
C THR A 242 28.76 7.58 11.11
N ASP A 243 29.00 6.53 11.88
CA ASP A 243 28.04 6.07 12.86
C ASP A 243 28.06 7.18 13.94
N GLU A 244 26.90 7.81 14.22
CA GLU A 244 26.71 8.86 15.23
C GLU A 244 27.30 10.25 14.90
N ILE A 245 26.50 11.08 14.23
CA ILE A 245 26.65 12.54 14.33
C ILE A 245 25.41 13.01 15.09
N ASP A 246 25.62 13.51 16.30
CA ASP A 246 24.56 14.08 17.12
C ASP A 246 23.90 15.28 16.40
N GLU A 247 22.63 15.53 16.71
CA GLU A 247 21.76 16.57 16.11
C GLU A 247 22.33 18.01 16.15
N ALA A 248 23.46 18.23 16.82
CA ALA A 248 24.10 19.52 17.03
C ALA A 248 24.94 20.05 15.84
N GLY A 249 24.98 19.37 14.69
CA GLY A 249 25.67 19.89 13.50
C GLY A 249 27.19 19.96 13.66
N GLY A 250 27.80 18.91 14.23
CA GLY A 250 29.25 18.79 14.32
C GLY A 250 29.91 18.57 12.94
N GLU A 251 31.15 19.01 12.81
CA GLU A 251 32.02 18.68 11.68
C GLU A 251 32.11 17.16 11.54
N CYS A 252 31.99 16.63 10.32
CA CYS A 252 32.16 15.20 10.10
C CYS A 252 33.57 14.78 10.58
N PRO A 253 33.67 13.82 11.53
CA PRO A 253 34.93 13.48 12.20
C PRO A 253 36.01 12.93 11.27
N LYS A 254 35.65 12.60 10.01
CA LYS A 254 36.58 12.09 9.00
C LYS A 254 37.17 13.18 8.10
N CYS A 255 36.43 14.23 7.81
CA CYS A 255 36.82 15.24 6.81
C CYS A 255 37.14 16.61 7.45
N GLY A 256 36.73 16.86 8.70
CA GLY A 256 36.98 18.12 9.44
C GLY A 256 36.50 19.41 8.75
N SER A 257 35.70 19.32 7.69
CA SER A 257 35.41 20.48 6.81
C SER A 257 34.05 20.39 6.11
N CYS A 258 33.47 19.20 6.02
CA CYS A 258 32.19 19.00 5.37
C CYS A 258 31.07 19.27 6.39
N ASN A 259 30.42 20.44 6.26
CA ASN A 259 29.18 20.77 6.93
C ASN A 259 28.20 19.61 6.74
N THR A 260 27.78 18.99 7.83
CA THR A 260 26.96 17.77 7.86
C THR A 260 25.50 18.11 7.55
N VAL A 261 25.23 18.52 6.32
CA VAL A 261 23.84 18.67 5.86
C VAL A 261 23.25 17.26 5.73
N PRO A 262 22.12 16.95 6.38
CA PRO A 262 21.51 15.63 6.28
C PRO A 262 21.20 15.35 4.81
N THR A 263 21.84 14.34 4.21
CA THR A 263 21.55 14.00 2.80
C THR A 263 20.34 13.08 2.63
N PHE A 264 19.90 12.41 3.70
CA PHE A 264 18.69 11.57 3.71
C PHE A 264 18.40 11.04 5.11
N ILE A 265 17.12 10.90 5.43
CA ILE A 265 16.59 10.59 6.76
C ILE A 265 16.02 9.16 6.73
N LEU A 266 16.47 8.32 7.65
CA LEU A 266 15.81 7.06 8.02
C LEU A 266 15.41 7.20 9.48
N ARG A 267 14.10 7.11 9.75
CA ARG A 267 13.58 7.06 11.12
C ARG A 267 12.91 5.72 11.34
N VAL A 268 13.21 5.07 12.45
CA VAL A 268 12.44 3.92 12.91
C VAL A 268 11.62 4.38 14.11
N ASN A 269 10.34 4.05 14.15
CA ASN A 269 9.52 4.38 15.30
C ASN A 269 10.00 3.54 16.48
N ASP A 270 10.73 4.15 17.41
CA ASP A 270 11.37 3.47 18.53
C ASP A 270 10.85 3.99 19.88
N LYS A 271 10.96 3.12 20.88
CA LYS A 271 10.83 3.50 22.28
C LYS A 271 12.18 3.15 22.91
N ASN A 272 12.93 4.17 23.33
CA ASN A 272 14.25 4.02 23.94
C ASN A 272 15.29 3.36 23.02
N GLY A 273 15.33 3.73 21.74
CA GLY A 273 16.29 3.18 20.78
C GLY A 273 16.00 1.75 20.31
N SER A 274 14.90 1.14 20.76
CA SER A 274 14.43 -0.16 20.27
C SER A 274 13.17 0.02 19.43
N PRO A 275 13.14 -0.50 18.18
CA PRO A 275 11.97 -0.33 17.32
C PRO A 275 10.70 -0.93 17.92
N LYS A 276 9.66 -0.10 18.00
CA LYS A 276 8.36 -0.48 18.56
C LYS A 276 7.72 -1.47 17.59
N ARG A 277 7.69 -2.73 18.00
CA ARG A 277 6.94 -3.80 17.34
C ARG A 277 5.45 -3.49 17.39
N GLN A 278 4.76 -3.80 16.31
CA GLN A 278 3.36 -3.43 16.09
C GLN A 278 2.53 -4.71 16.10
N ASP A 279 1.46 -4.70 16.87
CA ASP A 279 0.39 -5.69 16.79
C ASP A 279 -0.48 -5.45 15.54
N LEU A 280 -1.49 -6.31 15.35
CA LEU A 280 -2.37 -6.25 14.20
C LEU A 280 -3.16 -4.93 14.17
N GLU A 281 -3.65 -4.46 15.32
CA GLU A 281 -4.40 -3.20 15.41
C GLU A 281 -3.52 -2.01 15.01
N GLY A 282 -2.28 -1.94 15.50
CA GLY A 282 -1.30 -0.94 15.11
C GLY A 282 -1.01 -0.97 13.61
N VAL A 283 -0.85 -2.15 13.01
CA VAL A 283 -0.65 -2.31 11.56
C VAL A 283 -1.85 -1.79 10.77
N VAL A 284 -3.08 -2.13 11.16
CA VAL A 284 -4.29 -1.66 10.50
C VAL A 284 -4.45 -0.15 10.62
N ALA A 285 -4.30 0.39 11.84
CA ALA A 285 -4.39 1.83 12.10
C ALA A 285 -3.37 2.62 11.27
N TYR A 286 -2.13 2.14 11.21
CA TYR A 286 -1.07 2.77 10.42
C TYR A 286 -1.35 2.69 8.92
N CYS A 287 -1.80 1.54 8.39
CA CYS A 287 -2.16 1.43 6.98
C CYS A 287 -3.30 2.40 6.59
N ARG A 288 -4.33 2.54 7.45
CA ARG A 288 -5.42 3.52 7.26
C ARG A 288 -4.87 4.94 7.25
N TYR A 289 -3.98 5.26 8.19
CA TYR A 289 -3.32 6.56 8.23
C TYR A 289 -2.59 6.85 6.92
N LEU A 290 -1.70 5.96 6.49
CA LEU A 290 -0.90 6.17 5.28
C LEU A 290 -1.78 6.34 4.05
N LEU A 291 -2.88 5.61 3.94
CA LEU A 291 -3.78 5.68 2.79
C LEU A 291 -4.72 6.89 2.82
N SER A 292 -4.85 7.63 3.93
CA SER A 292 -5.72 8.81 4.00
C SER A 292 -5.18 10.03 3.25
N HIS A 293 -3.87 10.05 2.99
CA HIS A 293 -3.14 11.21 2.44
C HIS A 293 -2.06 10.82 1.43
N VAL A 294 -2.19 9.64 0.85
CA VAL A 294 -1.25 9.18 -0.17
C VAL A 294 -1.37 10.01 -1.45
N GLY A 295 -0.25 10.34 -2.09
CA GLY A 295 -0.29 11.13 -3.31
C GLY A 295 -0.89 10.33 -4.48
N VAL A 296 -2.06 10.74 -4.96
CA VAL A 296 -2.74 10.20 -6.14
C VAL A 296 -2.34 11.04 -7.35
N LEU A 297 -1.67 10.45 -8.34
CA LEU A 297 -1.30 11.18 -9.55
C LEU A 297 -2.55 11.64 -10.32
N GLN A 298 -2.58 12.92 -10.69
CA GLN A 298 -3.60 13.43 -11.60
C GLN A 298 -3.43 12.77 -12.99
N ASN A 299 -4.53 12.45 -13.66
CA ASN A 299 -4.59 12.06 -15.08
C ASN A 299 -4.09 10.66 -15.49
N LYS A 300 -3.90 9.70 -14.57
CA LYS A 300 -3.59 8.31 -14.95
C LYS A 300 -4.33 7.30 -14.07
N ASP A 301 -5.31 6.60 -14.66
CA ASP A 301 -5.99 5.44 -14.05
C ASP A 301 -5.00 4.31 -13.65
N THR A 302 -3.76 4.35 -14.14
CA THR A 302 -2.74 3.32 -13.93
C THR A 302 -1.92 3.43 -12.65
N PHE A 303 -2.04 4.52 -11.88
CA PHE A 303 -1.29 4.72 -10.62
C PHE A 303 -2.10 4.42 -9.34
N ASN A 304 -3.05 3.48 -9.42
CA ASN A 304 -3.89 3.06 -8.29
C ASN A 304 -3.17 2.21 -7.22
N ASN A 305 -1.86 1.93 -7.39
CA ASN A 305 -1.10 1.18 -6.40
C ASN A 305 0.01 2.06 -5.78
N PRO A 306 -0.31 2.83 -4.72
CA PRO A 306 0.68 3.66 -4.05
C PRO A 306 1.65 2.86 -3.17
N THR A 307 1.45 1.55 -3.08
CA THR A 307 2.26 0.68 -2.24
C THR A 307 3.38 0.06 -3.07
N ARG A 308 4.61 0.13 -2.57
CA ARG A 308 5.76 -0.57 -3.10
C ARG A 308 6.17 -1.65 -2.13
N ARG A 309 6.09 -2.90 -2.59
CA ARG A 309 6.68 -4.02 -1.86
C ARG A 309 8.21 -3.90 -1.95
N TRP A 310 8.89 -4.17 -0.85
CA TRP A 310 10.34 -4.11 -0.76
C TRP A 310 10.88 -5.37 -0.09
N GLY A 311 12.02 -5.87 -0.57
CA GLY A 311 12.60 -7.12 -0.10
C GLY A 311 11.73 -8.32 -0.48
N CYS A 312 11.66 -9.30 0.41
CA CYS A 312 10.98 -10.59 0.17
C CYS A 312 9.45 -10.47 0.08
N VAL A 313 8.85 -9.39 0.60
CA VAL A 313 7.39 -9.16 0.60
C VAL A 313 6.82 -9.07 -0.83
N GLY A 314 7.68 -8.86 -1.83
CA GLY A 314 7.33 -8.57 -3.23
C GLY A 314 7.16 -9.75 -4.17
N ARG A 315 7.46 -10.97 -3.75
CA ARG A 315 7.26 -12.13 -4.62
C ARG A 315 6.41 -13.09 -3.79
N GLU A 316 5.14 -13.26 -4.12
CA GLU A 316 4.78 -14.45 -4.88
C GLU A 316 5.89 -14.88 -5.86
N ARG A 317 7.07 -15.27 -5.33
CA ARG A 317 7.58 -16.54 -5.73
C ARG A 317 6.37 -17.37 -5.36
N LYS A 318 5.68 -17.93 -6.36
CA LYS A 318 5.07 -19.25 -6.20
C LYS A 318 5.78 -19.89 -5.03
N PHE A 319 5.09 -20.36 -4.00
CA PHE A 319 5.64 -21.13 -2.87
C PHE A 319 6.44 -22.36 -3.37
N LYS A 320 7.40 -22.15 -4.26
CA LYS A 320 8.49 -22.97 -4.74
C LYS A 320 9.56 -22.67 -3.72
N VAL A 321 9.34 -23.29 -2.57
CA VAL A 321 10.35 -24.05 -1.83
C VAL A 321 11.73 -23.88 -2.48
N GLN A 322 12.42 -22.79 -2.16
CA GLN A 322 13.85 -22.74 -2.35
C GLN A 322 14.43 -23.24 -1.04
N GLY A 323 14.64 -24.55 -1.00
CA GLY A 323 15.12 -25.29 0.17
C GLY A 323 14.26 -26.51 0.43
N GLY A 324 14.50 -27.56 -0.34
CA GLY A 324 14.20 -29.00 -0.15
C GLY A 324 13.50 -29.50 1.12
N ILE A 325 12.40 -28.89 1.55
CA ILE A 325 11.52 -29.43 2.58
C ILE A 325 10.21 -29.75 1.87
N LYS A 326 9.89 -31.05 1.81
CA LYS A 326 8.52 -31.54 1.69
C LYS A 326 7.71 -30.83 2.78
N LEU A 327 7.12 -29.68 2.47
CA LEU A 327 6.03 -29.15 3.26
C LEU A 327 4.89 -30.12 3.00
N LEU A 328 4.72 -31.05 3.94
CA LEU A 328 3.58 -31.94 4.05
C LEU A 328 2.30 -31.14 3.80
N GLU A 329 1.33 -31.73 3.12
CA GLU A 329 0.03 -31.10 2.81
C GLU A 329 -0.63 -30.47 4.06
N GLU A 330 -0.33 -31.02 5.24
CA GLU A 330 -0.66 -30.47 6.56
C GLU A 330 -0.26 -28.99 6.73
N GLY A 331 0.93 -28.59 6.24
CA GLY A 331 1.40 -27.22 6.31
C GLY A 331 0.66 -26.25 5.39
N ILE A 332 0.05 -26.74 4.30
CA ILE A 332 -0.75 -25.91 3.39
C ILE A 332 -2.11 -25.61 4.01
N GLU A 333 -2.76 -26.63 4.58
CA GLU A 333 -4.08 -26.46 5.17
C GLU A 333 -4.04 -25.59 6.43
N VAL A 334 -3.03 -25.77 7.29
CA VAL A 334 -2.77 -24.89 8.43
C VAL A 334 -2.58 -23.44 7.97
N ARG A 335 -1.84 -23.20 6.87
CA ARG A 335 -1.64 -21.85 6.33
C ARG A 335 -2.91 -21.26 5.72
N LYS A 336 -3.74 -22.06 5.03
CA LYS A 336 -5.04 -21.59 4.50
C LYS A 336 -5.97 -21.22 5.63
N LYS A 337 -6.06 -22.05 6.67
CA LYS A 337 -6.84 -21.76 7.88
C LYS A 337 -6.35 -20.46 8.53
N LYS A 338 -5.04 -20.31 8.74
CA LYS A 338 -4.49 -19.09 9.34
C LYS A 338 -4.71 -17.85 8.47
N LEU A 339 -4.61 -17.97 7.15
CA LEU A 339 -4.93 -16.87 6.23
C LEU A 339 -6.42 -16.46 6.34
N LYS A 340 -7.34 -17.42 6.44
CA LYS A 340 -8.76 -17.12 6.67
C LYS A 340 -8.98 -16.39 7.99
N GLU A 341 -8.35 -16.84 9.08
CA GLU A 341 -8.40 -16.17 10.39
C GLU A 341 -7.88 -14.72 10.30
N ILE A 342 -6.68 -14.52 9.74
CA ILE A 342 -6.10 -13.18 9.54
C ILE A 342 -7.03 -12.28 8.74
N LYS A 343 -7.63 -12.80 7.65
CA LYS A 343 -8.58 -12.03 6.85
C LYS A 343 -9.81 -11.61 7.65
N LYS A 344 -10.38 -12.51 8.47
CA LYS A 344 -11.52 -12.16 9.33
C LYS A 344 -11.17 -11.08 10.34
N GLU A 345 -10.06 -11.23 11.07
CA GLU A 345 -9.60 -10.26 12.06
C GLU A 345 -9.32 -8.88 11.43
N VAL A 346 -8.60 -8.86 10.29
CA VAL A 346 -8.32 -7.61 9.57
C VAL A 346 -9.60 -6.98 9.02
N ALA A 347 -10.54 -7.76 8.47
CA ALA A 347 -11.82 -7.26 7.99
C ALA A 347 -12.56 -6.51 9.10
N GLN A 348 -12.68 -7.13 10.27
CA GLN A 348 -13.35 -6.54 11.44
C GLN A 348 -12.71 -5.20 11.83
N LEU A 349 -11.37 -5.13 11.90
CA LEU A 349 -10.65 -3.91 12.26
C LEU A 349 -10.76 -2.77 11.22
N VAL A 350 -11.02 -3.10 9.95
CA VAL A 350 -11.32 -2.09 8.92
C VAL A 350 -12.81 -1.72 8.84
N GLY A 351 -13.66 -2.32 9.68
CA GLY A 351 -15.11 -2.14 9.68
C GLY A 351 -15.78 -2.83 8.49
N MET A 352 -15.30 -4.02 8.14
CA MET A 352 -15.78 -4.89 7.07
C MET A 352 -15.94 -6.32 7.60
N GLU A 353 -16.56 -7.20 6.83
CA GLU A 353 -16.70 -8.63 7.12
C GLU A 353 -16.10 -9.47 5.99
N TRP A 354 -15.58 -10.64 6.35
CA TRP A 354 -14.99 -11.58 5.40
C TRP A 354 -15.82 -12.86 5.35
N SER A 355 -16.38 -13.19 4.18
CA SER A 355 -17.29 -14.34 4.02
C SER A 355 -16.51 -15.65 3.94
N GLU A 356 -17.18 -16.75 4.28
CA GLU A 356 -16.61 -18.10 4.11
C GLU A 356 -16.29 -18.41 2.65
N GLU A 357 -17.08 -17.85 1.72
CA GLU A 357 -16.91 -17.95 0.27
C GLU A 357 -15.73 -17.12 -0.27
N GLY A 358 -15.14 -16.25 0.56
CA GLY A 358 -13.94 -15.49 0.23
C GLY A 358 -14.20 -14.06 -0.28
N GLY A 359 -15.34 -13.48 0.08
CA GLY A 359 -15.71 -12.09 -0.20
C GLY A 359 -15.39 -11.14 0.95
N LEU A 360 -15.24 -9.84 0.64
CA LEU A 360 -15.10 -8.75 1.61
C LEU A 360 -16.22 -7.73 1.40
N PHE A 361 -17.06 -7.54 2.42
CA PHE A 361 -18.31 -6.76 2.38
C PHE A 361 -18.44 -5.88 3.62
N TYR A 362 -19.39 -4.94 3.63
CA TYR A 362 -19.68 -4.14 4.83
C TYR A 362 -20.72 -4.84 5.73
N PRO A 363 -20.59 -4.75 7.07
CA PRO A 363 -21.64 -5.21 7.97
C PRO A 363 -23.00 -4.61 7.58
N GLY A 364 -24.01 -5.46 7.43
CA GLY A 364 -25.37 -5.03 7.05
C GLY A 364 -25.57 -4.70 5.56
N GLU A 365 -24.57 -4.86 4.68
CA GLU A 365 -24.79 -4.81 3.22
C GLU A 365 -25.55 -6.04 2.70
N GLU A 366 -25.54 -7.17 3.43
CA GLU A 366 -26.20 -8.41 3.01
C GLU A 366 -27.60 -8.60 3.63
N GLU A 367 -27.80 -8.23 4.91
CA GLU A 367 -29.01 -8.67 5.62
C GLU A 367 -30.21 -7.71 5.61
N ASP A 368 -30.09 -6.39 5.81
CA ASP A 368 -31.29 -5.60 6.16
C ASP A 368 -31.21 -4.11 5.82
N GLN A 369 -30.49 -3.71 4.75
CA GLN A 369 -30.93 -2.48 4.11
C GLN A 369 -32.24 -2.82 3.43
N GLU A 370 -33.34 -2.22 3.89
CA GLU A 370 -34.59 -2.10 3.16
C GLU A 370 -34.22 -1.58 1.77
N TYR A 371 -33.92 -2.52 0.88
CA TYR A 371 -33.38 -2.19 -0.42
C TYR A 371 -34.47 -1.38 -1.08
N ASN A 372 -34.09 -0.30 -1.75
CA ASN A 372 -34.99 0.38 -2.66
C ASN A 372 -35.24 -0.55 -3.86
N TRP A 373 -36.06 -1.57 -3.62
CA TRP A 373 -36.65 -2.44 -4.60
C TRP A 373 -37.64 -1.59 -5.37
N ARG A 374 -37.31 -1.26 -6.61
CA ARG A 374 -38.25 -0.58 -7.48
C ARG A 374 -38.95 -1.60 -8.35
N PRO A 375 -40.29 -1.57 -8.42
CA PRO A 375 -41.00 -2.35 -9.41
C PRO A 375 -40.45 -2.04 -10.80
N ILE A 376 -40.21 -3.07 -11.61
CA ILE A 376 -39.56 -2.93 -12.93
C ILE A 376 -40.34 -1.98 -13.84
N TYR A 377 -41.67 -1.92 -13.70
CA TYR A 377 -42.52 -1.02 -14.48
C TYR A 377 -42.31 0.46 -14.17
N GLU A 378 -41.67 0.81 -13.05
CA GLU A 378 -41.31 2.20 -12.69
C GLU A 378 -39.94 2.62 -13.25
N VAL A 379 -39.23 1.72 -13.91
CA VAL A 379 -37.85 1.92 -14.32
C VAL A 379 -37.80 2.10 -15.83
N GLN A 380 -37.33 3.27 -16.27
CA GLN A 380 -37.07 3.50 -17.69
C GLN A 380 -35.67 2.98 -18.06
N PHE A 381 -35.63 1.95 -18.90
CA PHE A 381 -34.40 1.39 -19.44
C PHE A 381 -33.90 2.26 -20.59
N MET A 382 -32.75 2.91 -20.42
CA MET A 382 -32.10 3.63 -21.52
C MET A 382 -31.09 2.73 -22.22
N LYS A 383 -31.20 2.63 -23.55
CA LYS A 383 -30.19 2.02 -24.40
C LYS A 383 -28.98 2.95 -24.47
N LYS A 384 -27.87 2.60 -23.80
CA LYS A 384 -26.61 3.35 -23.95
C LYS A 384 -26.13 3.17 -25.40
N ARG A 385 -26.02 4.26 -26.17
CA ARG A 385 -25.29 4.24 -27.45
C ARG A 385 -23.82 3.98 -27.13
N THR A 386 -23.40 2.73 -27.27
CA THR A 386 -21.99 2.38 -27.22
C THR A 386 -21.28 2.96 -28.45
N PRO A 387 -20.11 3.60 -28.31
CA PRO A 387 -19.28 3.92 -29.47
C PRO A 387 -18.87 2.61 -30.17
N PRO A 388 -18.57 2.63 -31.49
CA PRO A 388 -18.24 1.40 -32.22
C PRO A 388 -16.99 0.74 -31.62
N TYR A 389 -17.10 -0.52 -31.19
CA TYR A 389 -16.04 -1.31 -30.54
C TYR A 389 -15.17 -2.11 -31.52
N SER A 390 -14.02 -2.59 -30.99
CA SER A 390 -13.02 -3.45 -31.65
C SER A 390 -13.32 -4.95 -31.52
N MET A 391 -12.80 -5.78 -32.44
CA MET A 391 -13.14 -7.20 -32.64
C MET A 391 -13.08 -8.18 -31.45
N ARG A 392 -12.55 -7.83 -30.26
CA ARG A 392 -12.49 -8.74 -29.10
C ARG A 392 -13.82 -8.96 -28.38
N ASP A 393 -14.81 -8.09 -28.61
CA ASP A 393 -16.10 -8.16 -27.91
C ASP A 393 -17.09 -9.16 -28.56
N ILE A 394 -16.71 -9.79 -29.69
CA ILE A 394 -17.55 -10.75 -30.43
C ILE A 394 -17.48 -12.17 -29.82
N GLU A 395 -16.35 -12.56 -29.23
CA GLU A 395 -16.16 -13.91 -28.64
C GLU A 395 -17.02 -14.15 -27.38
N PHE A 396 -17.49 -13.09 -26.70
CA PHE A 396 -18.30 -13.21 -25.47
C PHE A 396 -19.77 -13.61 -25.73
N LEU A 397 -20.27 -13.45 -26.95
CA LEU A 397 -21.67 -13.75 -27.29
C LEU A 397 -21.91 -15.25 -27.49
N GLU A 398 -20.90 -16.00 -27.93
CA GLU A 398 -20.98 -17.45 -28.11
C GLU A 398 -20.99 -18.18 -26.75
N ASP A 399 -20.26 -17.66 -25.75
CA ASP A 399 -20.24 -18.20 -24.38
C ASP A 399 -21.57 -17.99 -23.63
N LEU A 400 -22.32 -16.94 -23.97
CA LEU A 400 -23.59 -16.62 -23.32
C LEU A 400 -24.69 -17.65 -23.65
N GLU A 401 -24.75 -18.13 -24.89
CA GLU A 401 -25.70 -19.19 -25.29
C GLU A 401 -25.48 -20.49 -24.50
N VAL A 402 -24.22 -20.85 -24.28
CA VAL A 402 -23.84 -22.03 -23.49
C VAL A 402 -24.25 -21.88 -22.03
N ILE A 403 -24.07 -20.69 -21.45
CA ILE A 403 -24.46 -20.40 -20.05
C ILE A 403 -25.98 -20.46 -19.87
N LEU A 404 -26.76 -19.91 -20.82
CA LEU A 404 -28.22 -19.85 -20.72
C LEU A 404 -28.87 -21.23 -20.95
N SER A 405 -28.34 -22.04 -21.86
CA SER A 405 -28.78 -23.45 -22.06
C SER A 405 -28.48 -24.30 -20.82
N ASN A 406 -27.29 -24.17 -20.21
CA ASN A 406 -26.93 -24.89 -18.99
C ASN A 406 -27.81 -24.53 -17.77
N GLN A 407 -28.53 -23.41 -17.80
CA GLN A 407 -29.48 -22.99 -16.77
C GLN A 407 -30.94 -23.35 -17.08
N GLY A 408 -31.21 -24.14 -18.12
CA GLY A 408 -32.55 -24.59 -18.47
C GLY A 408 -33.46 -23.47 -19.00
N MET A 409 -32.88 -22.39 -19.52
CA MET A 409 -33.62 -21.26 -20.09
C MET A 409 -33.85 -21.41 -21.60
N GLU A 410 -34.08 -22.64 -22.04
CA GLU A 410 -34.34 -23.00 -23.44
C GLU A 410 -35.80 -22.64 -23.77
N GLY A 411 -36.01 -21.59 -24.57
CA GLY A 411 -37.36 -21.17 -25.00
C GLY A 411 -37.74 -19.72 -24.67
N LEU A 412 -36.89 -18.96 -23.99
CA LEU A 412 -36.95 -17.50 -24.12
C LEU A 412 -36.63 -17.17 -25.58
N GLU A 413 -37.35 -16.23 -26.21
CA GLU A 413 -37.03 -15.73 -27.56
C GLU A 413 -35.64 -15.07 -27.51
N ILE A 414 -34.60 -15.89 -27.61
CA ILE A 414 -33.20 -15.50 -27.62
C ILE A 414 -32.99 -14.45 -28.70
N ASP A 415 -33.74 -14.49 -29.79
CA ASP A 415 -33.71 -13.49 -30.85
C ASP A 415 -34.30 -12.13 -30.42
N LYS A 416 -35.35 -12.08 -29.59
CA LYS A 416 -35.83 -10.82 -28.98
C LYS A 416 -34.88 -10.32 -27.89
N ILE A 417 -34.23 -11.22 -27.14
CA ILE A 417 -33.20 -10.85 -26.16
C ILE A 417 -31.94 -10.33 -26.87
N LYS A 418 -31.55 -10.92 -28.01
CA LYS A 418 -30.46 -10.47 -28.90
C LYS A 418 -30.79 -9.11 -29.54
N GLU A 419 -32.04 -8.87 -29.95
CA GLU A 419 -32.50 -7.55 -30.40
C GLU A 419 -32.46 -6.48 -29.28
N LEU A 420 -32.76 -6.88 -28.04
CA LEU A 420 -32.77 -6.00 -26.86
C LEU A 420 -31.37 -5.80 -26.24
N MET A 421 -30.43 -6.74 -26.42
CA MET A 421 -29.14 -6.74 -25.73
C MET A 421 -27.92 -7.04 -26.63
N PRO A 422 -27.54 -6.17 -27.59
CA PRO A 422 -26.32 -6.45 -28.35
C PRO A 422 -25.02 -6.21 -27.58
N SER A 423 -25.00 -5.40 -26.52
CA SER A 423 -23.81 -5.13 -25.64
C SER A 423 -24.02 -3.84 -24.85
N THR A 424 -24.79 -3.86 -23.76
CA THR A 424 -25.14 -2.60 -23.09
C THR A 424 -25.24 -2.74 -21.57
N TRP A 425 -24.47 -1.92 -20.86
CA TRP A 425 -24.78 -1.56 -19.48
C TRP A 425 -26.06 -0.73 -19.47
N VAL A 426 -27.12 -1.20 -18.79
CA VAL A 426 -28.33 -0.41 -18.58
C VAL A 426 -28.01 0.70 -17.60
N VAL A 427 -28.08 1.95 -18.04
CA VAL A 427 -28.10 3.12 -17.15
C VAL A 427 -29.56 3.48 -16.93
N VAL A 428 -30.02 3.37 -15.69
CA VAL A 428 -31.38 3.75 -15.31
C VAL A 428 -31.39 5.27 -15.11
N LYS A 429 -32.15 6.00 -15.92
CA LYS A 429 -32.45 7.41 -15.66
C LYS A 429 -33.84 7.47 -15.04
N LEU A 430 -33.94 8.11 -13.89
CA LEU A 430 -35.23 8.38 -13.25
C LEU A 430 -36.02 9.34 -14.15
N ALA A 431 -37.29 9.05 -14.39
CA ALA A 431 -38.19 10.00 -15.01
C ALA A 431 -38.35 11.19 -14.05
N GLU A 432 -37.66 12.30 -14.33
CA GLU A 432 -37.98 13.57 -13.71
C GLU A 432 -39.27 14.09 -14.35
N GLY A 433 -40.40 13.91 -13.66
CA GLY A 433 -41.67 14.58 -14.01
C GLY A 433 -42.91 13.70 -14.04
N GLY A 434 -43.41 13.32 -12.85
CA GLY A 434 -44.83 13.36 -12.45
C GLY A 434 -45.82 12.31 -12.97
N PRO A 435 -47.02 12.24 -12.34
CA PRO A 435 -47.43 12.91 -11.10
C PRO A 435 -46.81 12.29 -9.84
#